data_AF-A0A9E2R7N8-F1
#
_entry.id   AF-A0A9E2R7N8-F1
#
_cell.length_a   1.000
_cell.length_b   1.000
_cell.length_c   1.000
_cell.angle_alpha   90.00
_cell.angle_beta   90.00
_cell.angle_gamma   90.00
#
_symmetry.space_group_name_H-M   'P 1'
#
loop_
_entity.id
_entity.type
_entity.pdbx_description
1 polymer ?
#
loop_
_entity_poly.entity_id
_entity_poly.type
_entity_poly.pdbx_seq_one_letter_code
_entity_poly.pdbx_strand_id
1 'polypeptide(L)' 'MSTTKMLELAVRQAKARRPSLGKTVSDLVRRGLIAPTPSQDRGGLVVFKPPDDSPPVTTEAVRRLETEGA' A
#
# COMPACT_ATOMS: atom_id res chain seq x y z
N MET A 1 7.96 -3.26 -3.72
CA MET A 1 7.46 -2.45 -4.85
C MET A 1 8.28 -1.16 -4.89
N SER A 2 9.12 -0.93 -5.91
CA SER A 2 10.05 0.22 -5.94
C SER A 2 9.28 1.53 -6.16
N THR A 3 9.53 2.55 -5.32
CA THR A 3 8.86 3.87 -5.31
C THR A 3 8.89 4.58 -6.66
N THR A 4 9.93 4.36 -7.46
CA THR A 4 10.08 4.92 -8.82
C THR A 4 8.97 4.48 -9.76
N LYS A 5 8.50 3.22 -9.67
CA LYS A 5 7.44 2.69 -10.56
C LYS A 5 6.08 3.35 -10.32
N MET A 6 5.79 3.72 -9.07
CA MET A 6 4.54 4.38 -8.71
C MET A 6 4.45 5.80 -9.28
N LEU A 7 5.56 6.54 -9.25
CA LEU A 7 5.63 7.89 -9.82
C LEU A 7 5.46 7.85 -11.34
N GLU A 8 6.11 6.92 -12.03
CA GLU A 8 5.98 6.76 -13.49
C GLU A 8 4.51 6.50 -13.91
N LEU A 9 3.80 5.65 -13.16
CA LEU A 9 2.38 5.38 -13.40
C LEU A 9 1.50 6.61 -13.16
N ALA A 10 1.75 7.36 -12.07
CA ALA A 10 1.03 8.60 -11.80
C ALA A 10 1.26 9.64 -12.90
N VAL A 11 2.49 9.77 -13.41
CA VAL A 11 2.83 10.66 -14.53
C VAL A 11 2.09 10.26 -15.81
N ARG A 12 2.07 8.97 -16.14
CA ARG A 12 1.32 8.47 -17.31
C ARG A 12 -0.18 8.77 -17.17
N GLN A 13 -0.75 8.55 -16.00
CA GLN A 13 -2.17 8.79 -15.74
C GLN A 13 -2.54 10.27 -15.80
N ALA A 14 -1.70 11.16 -15.27
CA ALA A 14 -1.89 12.61 -15.35
C ALA A 14 -1.90 13.09 -16.83
N LYS A 15 -0.95 12.61 -17.64
CA LYS A 15 -0.88 12.91 -19.07
C LYS A 15 -2.12 12.43 -19.84
N ALA A 16 -2.62 11.24 -19.51
CA ALA A 16 -3.78 10.66 -20.20
C ALA A 16 -5.11 11.35 -19.86
N ARG A 17 -5.27 11.84 -18.62
CA ARG A 17 -6.57 12.34 -18.11
C ARG A 17 -6.64 13.86 -18.00
N ARG A 18 -5.54 14.57 -18.21
CA ARG A 18 -5.36 16.04 -18.08
C ARG A 18 -5.45 16.69 -16.67
N PRO A 19 -5.54 16.00 -15.51
CA PRO A 19 -5.31 16.68 -14.22
C PRO A 19 -3.81 16.93 -13.99
N SER A 20 -3.48 17.82 -13.05
CA SER A 20 -2.10 17.98 -12.59
C SER A 20 -1.57 16.68 -11.95
N LEU A 21 -0.24 16.51 -11.94
CA LEU A 21 0.39 15.35 -11.30
C LEU A 21 0.04 15.28 -9.81
N GLY A 22 0.11 16.41 -9.09
CA GLY A 22 -0.24 16.48 -7.68
C GLY A 22 -1.68 16.04 -7.42
N LYS A 23 -2.65 16.47 -8.24
CA LYS A 23 -4.03 16.01 -8.11
C LYS A 23 -4.17 14.50 -8.40
N THR A 24 -3.44 13.98 -9.38
CA THR A 24 -3.44 12.55 -9.70
C THR A 24 -2.92 11.71 -8.53
N VAL A 25 -1.81 12.13 -7.91
CA VAL A 25 -1.24 11.45 -6.74
C VAL A 25 -2.21 11.52 -5.55
N SER A 26 -2.77 12.71 -5.26
CA SER A 26 -3.73 12.88 -4.16
C SER A 26 -4.99 12.02 -4.34
N ASP A 27 -5.51 11.94 -5.56
CA ASP A 27 -6.69 11.12 -5.86
C ASP A 27 -6.36 9.61 -5.76
N LEU A 28 -5.17 9.18 -6.17
CA LEU A 28 -4.70 7.79 -6.00
C LEU A 28 -4.55 7.42 -4.52
N VAL A 29 -3.92 8.29 -3.71
CA VAL A 29 -3.76 8.08 -2.27
C VAL A 29 -5.13 7.98 -1.60
N ARG A 30 -6.04 8.91 -1.89
CA ARG A 30 -7.39 8.89 -1.31
C ARG A 30 -8.14 7.61 -1.66
N ARG A 31 -8.03 7.12 -2.90
CA ARG A 31 -8.62 5.84 -3.31
C ARG A 31 -8.00 4.65 -2.60
N GLY A 32 -6.67 4.65 -2.43
CA GLY A 32 -5.96 3.59 -1.71
C GLY A 32 -6.36 3.52 -0.24
N LEU A 33 -6.53 4.67 0.42
CA LEU A 33 -6.91 4.74 1.84
C LEU A 33 -8.37 4.32 2.11
N ILE A 34 -9.25 4.45 1.12
CA ILE A 34 -10.66 4.07 1.24
C ILE A 34 -10.92 2.67 0.65
N ALA A 35 -9.94 2.09 -0.04
CA ALA A 35 -10.08 0.78 -0.63
C ALA A 35 -10.35 -0.27 0.47
N PRO A 36 -11.36 -1.14 0.32
CA PRO A 36 -11.59 -2.23 1.24
C PRO A 36 -10.34 -3.12 1.30
N THR A 37 -9.67 -3.15 2.44
CA THR A 37 -8.53 -4.06 2.63
C THR A 37 -9.06 -5.44 2.98
N PRO A 38 -8.64 -6.51 2.26
CA PRO A 38 -9.02 -7.88 2.58
C PRO A 38 -8.69 -8.19 4.04
N SER A 39 -9.73 -8.29 4.85
CA SER A 39 -9.64 -8.50 6.29
C SER A 39 -10.79 -9.36 6.76
N GLN A 40 -10.58 -10.06 7.87
CA GLN A 40 -11.54 -10.95 8.49
C GLN A 40 -11.75 -10.51 9.93
N ASP A 41 -13.00 -10.50 10.40
CA ASP A 41 -13.25 -10.46 11.83
C ASP A 41 -12.87 -11.81 12.44
N ARG A 42 -12.01 -11.78 13.46
CA ARG A 42 -11.63 -12.93 14.27
C ARG A 42 -11.84 -12.57 15.73
N GLY A 43 -13.09 -12.66 16.18
CA GLY A 43 -13.45 -12.43 17.58
C GLY A 43 -13.38 -10.95 17.96
N GLY A 44 -13.88 -10.07 17.09
CA GLY A 44 -13.85 -8.61 17.28
C GLY A 44 -12.54 -7.94 16.89
N LEU A 45 -11.57 -8.72 16.38
CA LEU A 45 -10.31 -8.20 15.83
C LEU A 45 -10.36 -8.24 14.30
N VAL A 46 -10.05 -7.11 13.67
CA VAL A 46 -9.86 -7.03 12.22
C VAL A 46 -8.48 -7.58 11.88
N VAL A 47 -8.45 -8.78 11.31
CA VAL A 47 -7.22 -9.48 10.92
C VAL A 47 -7.03 -9.38 9.41
N PHE A 48 -5.91 -8.80 8.99
CA PHE A 48 -5.50 -8.83 7.59
C PHE A 48 -5.05 -10.24 7.22
N LYS A 49 -5.65 -10.82 6.17
CA LYS A 49 -5.17 -12.09 5.61
C LYS A 49 -4.21 -11.76 4.46
N PRO A 50 -2.89 -11.95 4.61
CA PRO A 50 -1.99 -11.82 3.49
C PRO A 50 -2.25 -12.94 2.46
N PRO A 51 -1.87 -12.76 1.18
CA PRO A 51 -1.89 -13.83 0.18
C PRO A 51 -1.23 -15.12 0.69
N ASP A 52 -1.71 -16.29 0.26
CA ASP A 52 -1.24 -17.60 0.79
C ASP A 52 0.25 -17.87 0.49
N ASP A 53 0.82 -17.20 -0.52
CA ASP A 53 2.23 -17.24 -0.89
C ASP A 53 3.11 -16.20 -0.16
N SER A 54 2.52 -15.45 0.77
CA SER A 54 3.25 -14.43 1.52
C SER A 54 4.31 -15.06 2.42
N PRO A 55 5.50 -14.44 2.55
CA PRO A 55 6.51 -14.93 3.46
C PRO A 55 6.00 -14.91 4.91
N PRO A 56 6.39 -15.88 5.74
CA PRO A 56 5.98 -15.91 7.14
C PRO A 56 6.52 -14.67 7.87
N VAL A 57 5.67 -14.07 8.70
CA VAL A 57 6.08 -13.01 9.62
C VAL A 57 6.86 -13.65 10.75
N THR A 58 8.16 -13.36 10.84
CA THR A 58 9.04 -13.90 11.88
C THR A 58 9.44 -12.80 12.86
N THR A 59 9.75 -13.20 14.10
CA THR A 59 10.23 -12.28 15.14
C THR A 59 11.48 -11.51 14.72
N GLU A 60 12.37 -12.16 13.97
CA GLU A 60 13.59 -11.53 13.43
C GLU A 60 13.26 -10.42 12.41
N ALA A 61 12.27 -10.65 11.55
CA ALA A 61 11.82 -9.64 10.59
C ALA A 61 11.19 -8.43 11.31
N VAL A 62 10.39 -8.68 12.35
CA VAL A 62 9.77 -7.61 13.17
C VAL A 62 10.84 -6.78 13.86
N ARG A 63 11.78 -7.43 14.56
CA ARG A 63 12.88 -6.75 15.28
C ARG A 63 13.72 -5.85 14.37
N ARG A 64 13.98 -6.32 13.15
CA ARG A 64 14.73 -5.55 12.14
C ARG A 64 14.00 -4.27 11.75
N LEU A 65 12.70 -4.35 11.44
CA LEU A 65 11.89 -3.19 11.05
C LEU A 65 11.77 -2.14 12.17
N GLU A 66 11.63 -2.58 13.42
CA GLU A 66 11.60 -1.67 14.58
C GLU A 66 12.93 -0.93 14.77
N THR A 67 14.05 -1.59 14.46
CA THR A 67 15.40 -1.02 14.60
C THR A 67 15.76 -0.09 13.44
N GLU A 68 15.29 -0.40 12.22
CA GLU A 68 15.58 0.37 11.01
C GLU A 68 14.77 1.68 10.93
N GLY A 69 13.67 1.80 11.69
CA GLY A 69 12.82 2.98 11.73
C GLY A 69 12.03 3.17 10.43
N ALA A 70 10.71 2.97 10.49
CA ALA A 70 9.81 3.19 9.36
C ALA A 70 9.73 4.66 8.93
#